data_AF-A0A924GW74-F1
#
_entry.id   AF-A0A924GW74-F1
#
_cell.length_a   1.000
_cell.length_b   1.000
_cell.length_c   1.000
_cell.angle_alpha   90.00
_cell.angle_beta   90.00
_cell.angle_gamma   90.00
#
_symmetry.space_group_name_H-M   'P 1'
#
loop_
_entity.id
_entity.type
_entity.pdbx_description
1 polymer ?
#
loop_
_entity_poly.entity_id
_entity_poly.type
_entity_poly.pdbx_seq_one_letter_code
_entity_poly.pdbx_strand_id
1 'polypeptide(L)'
;MSAHRTQLADGRWHFQHGPMDIVIGATGQPAALAHAHQHAWERFKVILDELVQELVLLRRPVQGACPLHGPIARRMWHACQPYQSGFITPMAAVAGAVAQ
;
A
#
# COMPACT_ATOMS: atom_id res chain seq x y z
N MET A 1 12.12 -1.27 11.78
CA MET A 1 11.05 -0.54 12.50
C MET A 1 9.87 -1.47 12.54
N SER A 2 9.22 -1.70 13.68
CA SER A 2 8.00 -2.52 13.71
C SER A 2 6.79 -1.66 13.35
N ALA A 3 5.83 -2.23 12.62
CA ALA A 3 4.53 -1.59 12.44
C ALA A 3 3.78 -1.50 13.78
N HIS A 4 2.98 -0.43 13.96
CA HIS A 4 2.06 -0.29 15.09
C HIS A 4 0.66 0.12 14.63
N ARG A 5 -0.34 -0.12 15.50
CA ARG A 5 -1.74 0.29 15.28
C ARG A 5 -2.34 0.89 16.54
N THR A 6 -3.24 1.86 16.36
CA THR A 6 -4.00 2.50 17.43
C THR A 6 -5.47 2.62 17.03
N GLN A 7 -6.38 2.28 17.93
CA GLN A 7 -7.80 2.51 17.71
C GLN A 7 -8.14 3.98 18.02
N LEU A 8 -8.87 4.63 17.11
CA LEU A 8 -9.31 6.01 17.24
C LEU A 8 -10.66 6.09 17.99
N ALA A 9 -10.97 7.25 18.55
CA ALA A 9 -12.18 7.47 19.35
C ALA A 9 -13.49 7.23 18.59
N ASP A 10 -13.47 7.38 17.26
CA ASP A 10 -14.62 7.16 16.38
C ASP A 10 -14.73 5.70 15.86
N GLY A 11 -13.92 4.79 16.40
CA GLY A 11 -13.94 3.36 16.07
C GLY A 11 -13.09 2.97 14.86
N ARG A 12 -12.48 3.93 14.15
CA ARG A 12 -11.49 3.66 13.09
C ARG A 12 -10.17 3.19 13.67
N TRP A 13 -9.29 2.69 12.81
CA TRP A 13 -7.93 2.31 13.15
C TRP A 13 -6.91 3.17 12.41
N HIS A 14 -5.88 3.60 13.11
CA HIS A 14 -4.67 4.17 12.52
C HIS A 14 -3.56 3.10 12.51
N PHE A 15 -3.03 2.80 11.34
CA PHE A 15 -1.90 1.91 11.12
C PHE A 15 -0.69 2.72 10.67
N GLN A 16 0.49 2.41 11.21
CA GLN A 16 1.72 3.09 10.84
C GLN A 16 2.87 2.09 10.72
N HIS A 17 3.68 2.21 9.67
CA HIS A 17 4.90 1.44 9.46
C HIS A 17 5.92 2.29 8.71
N GLY A 18 6.98 2.73 9.40
CA GLY A 18 7.97 3.64 8.83
C GLY A 18 7.28 4.95 8.38
N PRO A 19 7.40 5.37 7.10
CA PRO A 19 6.76 6.56 6.58
C PRO A 19 5.32 6.35 6.09
N MET A 20 4.78 5.12 6.19
CA MET A 20 3.42 4.82 5.74
C MET A 20 2.43 4.96 6.89
N ASP A 21 1.34 5.67 6.64
CA ASP A 21 0.23 5.89 7.56
C ASP A 21 -1.11 5.63 6.85
N ILE A 22 -2.00 4.86 7.48
CA ILE A 22 -3.36 4.59 6.99
C ILE A 22 -4.34 4.80 8.14
N VAL A 23 -5.42 5.55 7.87
CA VAL A 23 -6.62 5.55 8.72
C VAL A 23 -7.70 4.75 8.01
N ILE A 24 -8.12 3.63 8.59
CA ILE A 24 -9.09 2.70 8.01
C ILE A 24 -10.32 2.57 8.91
N GLY A 25 -11.49 2.50 8.29
CA GLY A 25 -12.76 2.21 8.94
C GLY A 25 -13.63 1.35 8.04
N ALA A 26 -14.55 0.62 8.66
CA ALA A 26 -15.52 -0.21 7.97
C ALA A 26 -16.84 -0.24 8.75
N THR A 27 -17.94 -0.51 8.06
CA THR A 27 -19.29 -0.62 8.64
C THR A 27 -19.85 -2.01 8.38
N GLY A 28 -20.52 -2.61 9.36
CA GLY A 28 -21.06 -3.97 9.22
C GLY A 28 -21.26 -4.66 10.56
N GLN A 29 -21.45 -5.99 10.53
CA GLN A 29 -21.60 -6.80 11.74
C GLN A 29 -20.30 -6.79 12.57
N PRO A 30 -20.36 -6.69 13.91
CA PRO A 30 -19.17 -6.54 14.76
C PRO A 30 -18.10 -7.62 14.54
N ALA A 31 -18.51 -8.89 14.40
CA ALA A 31 -17.58 -10.00 14.16
C ALA A 31 -16.86 -9.88 12.81
N ALA A 32 -17.58 -9.46 11.76
CA ALA A 32 -16.99 -9.23 10.44
C ALA A 32 -16.00 -8.05 10.46
N LEU A 33 -16.33 -6.97 11.19
CA LEU A 33 -15.44 -5.81 11.34
C LEU A 33 -14.14 -6.17 12.06
N ALA A 34 -14.22 -6.92 13.17
CA ALA A 34 -13.03 -7.37 13.89
C ALA A 34 -12.12 -8.22 12.98
N HIS A 35 -12.72 -9.12 12.20
CA HIS A 35 -11.99 -9.96 11.27
C HIS A 35 -11.36 -9.15 10.12
N ALA A 36 -12.11 -8.21 9.53
CA ALA A 36 -11.62 -7.35 8.46
C ALA A 36 -10.45 -6.47 8.90
N HIS A 37 -10.56 -5.80 10.06
CA HIS A 37 -9.46 -5.00 10.60
C HIS A 37 -8.23 -5.85 10.96
N GLN A 38 -8.43 -7.07 11.44
CA GLN A 38 -7.32 -7.99 11.70
C GLN A 38 -6.61 -8.42 10.40
N HIS A 39 -7.35 -8.78 9.34
CA HIS A 39 -6.75 -9.09 8.03
C HIS A 39 -6.02 -7.89 7.44
N ALA A 40 -6.62 -6.69 7.50
CA ALA A 40 -5.99 -5.47 7.03
C ALA A 40 -4.68 -5.19 7.78
N TRP A 41 -4.67 -5.42 9.10
CA TRP A 41 -3.48 -5.28 9.92
C TRP A 41 -2.38 -6.29 9.54
N GLU A 42 -2.73 -7.57 9.40
CA GLU A 42 -1.77 -8.61 8.99
C GLU A 42 -1.16 -8.30 7.63
N ARG A 43 -1.97 -7.82 6.68
CA ARG A 43 -1.47 -7.39 5.38
C ARG A 43 -0.57 -6.16 5.48
N PHE A 44 -0.98 -5.12 6.22
CA PHE A 44 -0.24 -3.86 6.31
C PHE A 44 1.19 -4.04 6.84
N LYS A 45 1.40 -4.94 7.81
CA LYS A 45 2.72 -5.22 8.39
C LYS A 45 3.79 -5.55 7.34
N VAL A 46 3.44 -6.27 6.28
CA VAL A 46 4.41 -6.78 5.29
C VAL A 46 4.61 -5.87 4.08
N ILE A 47 3.71 -4.90 3.84
CA ILE A 47 3.72 -4.08 2.61
C ILE A 47 5.03 -3.29 2.45
N LEU A 48 5.55 -2.70 3.53
CA LEU A 48 6.77 -1.88 3.42
C LEU A 48 7.95 -2.72 2.96
N ASP A 49 8.13 -3.91 3.55
CA ASP A 49 9.26 -4.79 3.24
C ASP A 49 9.18 -5.29 1.80
N GLU A 50 7.99 -5.64 1.31
CA GLU A 50 7.76 -6.01 -0.09
C GLU A 50 8.14 -4.87 -1.05
N LEU A 51 7.73 -3.63 -0.76
CA LEU A 51 8.07 -2.49 -1.60
C LEU A 51 9.57 -2.15 -1.54
N VAL A 52 10.20 -2.29 -0.37
CA VAL A 52 11.64 -2.06 -0.19
C VAL A 52 12.46 -3.05 -1.02
N GLN A 53 12.04 -4.31 -1.12
CA GLN A 53 12.72 -5.32 -1.95
C GLN A 53 12.76 -4.93 -3.44
N GLU A 54 11.76 -4.20 -3.93
CA GLU A 54 11.68 -3.76 -5.33
C GLU A 54 11.99 -2.25 -5.52
N LEU A 55 12.47 -1.56 -4.47
CA LEU A 55 12.58 -0.10 -4.43
C LEU A 55 13.44 0.49 -5.56
N VAL A 56 14.50 -0.23 -5.95
CA VAL A 56 15.37 0.19 -7.06
C VAL A 56 14.59 0.27 -8.37
N LEU A 57 13.70 -0.69 -8.64
CA LEU A 57 12.86 -0.70 -9.84
C LEU A 57 11.71 0.30 -9.72
N LEU A 58 11.11 0.42 -8.53
CA LEU A 58 10.02 1.38 -8.27
C LEU A 58 10.43 2.84 -8.46
N ARG A 59 11.72 3.16 -8.32
CA ARG A 59 12.26 4.52 -8.56
C ARG A 59 12.70 4.77 -9.99
N ARG A 60 12.64 3.78 -10.88
CA ARG A 60 12.96 3.95 -12.30
C ARG A 60 11.75 4.48 -13.07
N PRO A 61 11.98 5.19 -14.19
CA PRO A 61 10.90 5.58 -15.09
C PRO A 61 10.09 4.36 -15.57
N VAL A 62 8.78 4.51 -15.66
CA VAL A 62 7.90 3.49 -16.23
C VAL A 62 8.11 3.46 -17.74
N GLN A 63 8.58 2.34 -18.27
CA GLN A 63 8.77 2.12 -19.70
C GLN A 63 8.57 0.65 -20.04
N GLY A 64 7.75 0.37 -21.07
CA GLY A 64 7.58 -0.99 -21.59
C GLY A 64 6.81 -1.92 -20.64
N ALA A 65 7.21 -3.19 -20.63
CA ALA A 65 6.58 -4.22 -19.81
C ALA A 65 6.95 -4.11 -18.33
N CYS A 66 6.04 -4.50 -17.44
CA CYS A 66 6.24 -4.42 -15.99
C CYS A 66 7.29 -5.43 -15.51
N PRO A 67 8.41 -4.99 -14.90
CA PRO A 67 9.44 -5.88 -14.38
C PRO A 67 9.21 -6.31 -12.91
N LEU A 68 8.12 -5.83 -12.29
CA LEU A 68 7.85 -6.00 -10.86
C LEU A 68 7.05 -7.27 -10.56
N HIS A 69 7.27 -7.84 -9.38
CA HIS A 69 6.70 -9.12 -8.95
C HIS A 69 5.68 -8.96 -7.81
N GLY A 70 5.85 -7.97 -6.95
CA GLY A 70 4.93 -7.68 -5.86
C GLY A 70 3.58 -7.21 -6.40
N PRO A 71 2.44 -7.65 -5.81
CA PRO A 71 1.12 -7.25 -6.30
C PRO A 71 0.90 -5.74 -6.22
N ILE A 72 1.35 -5.08 -5.15
CA ILE A 72 1.24 -3.61 -4.99
C ILE A 72 2.19 -2.90 -5.94
N ALA A 73 3.43 -3.36 -6.06
CA ALA A 73 4.42 -2.82 -7.00
C ALA A 73 3.93 -2.86 -8.45
N ARG A 74 3.31 -3.98 -8.88
CA ARG A 74 2.67 -4.07 -10.20
C ARG A 74 1.49 -3.11 -10.36
N ARG A 75 0.64 -2.95 -9.35
CA ARG A 75 -0.46 -1.95 -9.39
C ARG A 75 0.10 -0.54 -9.56
N MET A 76 1.15 -0.19 -8.82
CA MET A 76 1.84 1.09 -8.96
C MET A 76 2.34 1.31 -10.39
N TRP A 77 2.99 0.30 -10.99
CA TRP A 77 3.45 0.36 -12.38
C TRP A 77 2.31 0.58 -13.36
N HIS A 78 1.25 -0.24 -13.29
CA HIS A 78 0.13 -0.15 -14.21
C HIS A 78 -0.65 1.15 -14.06
N ALA A 79 -0.76 1.71 -12.85
CA ALA A 79 -1.36 3.01 -12.64
C ALA A 79 -0.56 4.15 -13.32
N CYS A 80 0.77 4.02 -13.36
CA CYS A 80 1.65 5.03 -13.96
C CYS A 80 1.89 4.80 -15.47
N GLN A 81 1.69 3.60 -16.00
CA GLN A 81 1.97 3.22 -17.38
C GLN A 81 1.29 4.12 -18.44
N PRO A 82 0.03 4.57 -18.29
CA PRO A 82 -0.60 5.49 -19.25
C PRO A 82 0.13 6.83 -19.39
N TYR A 83 0.98 7.20 -18.43
CA TYR A 83 1.69 8.49 -18.39
C TYR A 83 3.18 8.36 -18.78
N GLN A 84 3.59 7.21 -19.32
CA GLN A 84 5.00 6.91 -19.66
C GLN A 84 5.62 7.80 -20.76
N SER A 85 4.82 8.63 -21.44
CA SER A 85 5.34 9.61 -22.41
C SER A 85 6.11 10.74 -21.73
N GLY A 86 5.84 11.02 -20.46
CA GLY A 86 6.61 11.91 -19.60
C GLY A 86 7.50 11.15 -18.61
N PHE A 87 8.27 11.88 -17.81
CA PHE A 87 8.97 11.28 -16.68
C PHE A 87 7.97 10.95 -15.56
N ILE A 88 7.72 9.66 -15.34
CA ILE A 88 6.94 9.15 -14.21
C ILE A 88 7.57 7.85 -13.70
N THR A 89 7.56 7.66 -12.39
CA THR A 89 8.00 6.41 -11.76
C THR A 89 6.83 5.76 -11.03
N PRO A 90 6.82 4.44 -10.80
CA PRO A 90 5.79 3.78 -9.99
C PRO A 90 5.56 4.43 -8.62
N MET A 91 6.56 5.08 -8.02
CA MET A 91 6.42 5.79 -6.74
C MET A 91 5.28 6.82 -6.72
N ALA A 92 4.90 7.39 -7.87
CA ALA A 92 3.79 8.34 -7.97
C ALA A 92 2.43 7.74 -7.56
N ALA A 93 2.28 6.42 -7.63
CA ALA A 93 1.04 5.72 -7.32
C ALA A 93 1.04 5.00 -5.96
N VAL A 94 2.06 5.18 -5.11
CA VAL A 94 2.24 4.39 -3.88
C VAL A 94 1.04 4.46 -2.94
N ALA A 95 0.53 5.66 -2.63
CA ALA A 95 -0.55 5.84 -1.68
C ALA A 95 -1.85 5.17 -2.16
N GLY A 96 -2.20 5.36 -3.44
CA GLY A 96 -3.39 4.74 -4.02
C GLY A 96 -3.29 3.21 -4.11
N ALA A 97 -2.14 2.69 -4.54
CA ALA A 97 -1.94 1.25 -4.68
C ALA A 97 -1.92 0.50 -3.34
N VAL A 98 -1.45 1.15 -2.27
CA VAL A 98 -1.48 0.62 -0.90
C VAL A 98 -2.89 0.67 -0.31
N ALA A 99 -3.69 1.69 -0.64
CA ALA A 99 -5.06 1.83 -0.15
C ALA A 99 -6.09 0.91 -0.83
N GLN A 100 -5.75 0.35 -2.00
CA GLN A 100 -6.62 -0.53 -2.81
C GLN A 100 -6.60 -2.00 -2.38
#